data_AF-A0A2A5WPT2-F1
#
_entry.id   AF-A0A2A5WPT2-F1
#
_cell.length_a   1.000
_cell.length_b   1.000
_cell.length_c   1.000
_cell.angle_alpha   90.00
_cell.angle_beta   90.00
_cell.angle_gamma   90.00
#
_symmetry.space_group_name_H-M   'P 1'
#
loop_
_entity.id
_entity.type
_entity.pdbx_description
1 polymer ?
#
loop_
_entity_poly.entity_id
_entity_poly.type
_entity_poly.pdbx_seq_one_letter_code
_entity_poly.pdbx_strand_id
1 'polypeptide(L)'
;MQLTSEQNMSEERSYLSTLNAIANGERRGFQFLDAWSRKTRDPQLATLLRQVAIREAEHAATFEKRISELGREMIETADDGFEDTMAIATSDLPDNEKFEHLGVGLGVDDEDDGDHLLQLLSDKTIDPTTGALLGRFIAEERDSDRILHAAYQHACGHRPLSNREQTQSATLEHLSTQLEQLTTAVAELQARQIPPKK
;
A
#
# COMPACT_ATOMS: atom_id res chain seq x y z
N MET A 1 2.71 22.99 -47.38
CA MET A 1 1.80 23.26 -46.25
C MET A 1 2.50 22.71 -45.01
N GLN A 2 3.33 23.53 -44.38
CA GLN A 2 4.04 23.19 -43.14
C GLN A 2 3.02 23.28 -42.01
N LEU A 3 2.52 22.12 -41.56
CA LEU A 3 1.80 22.01 -40.30
C LEU A 3 2.83 22.12 -39.18
N THR A 4 3.01 23.36 -38.77
CA THR A 4 3.45 23.90 -37.48
C THR A 4 3.83 22.86 -36.42
N SER A 5 5.13 22.84 -36.12
CA SER A 5 5.76 22.33 -34.91
C SER A 5 5.13 22.83 -33.59
N GLU A 6 4.31 23.89 -33.63
CA GLU A 6 3.64 24.46 -32.47
C GLU A 6 2.45 23.62 -31.96
N GLN A 7 1.78 22.84 -32.82
CA GLN A 7 0.73 21.91 -32.35
C GLN A 7 1.31 20.66 -31.66
N ASN A 8 2.60 20.38 -31.86
CA ASN A 8 3.33 19.29 -31.21
C ASN A 8 3.95 19.70 -29.84
N MET A 9 3.86 20.99 -29.49
CA MET A 9 4.44 21.58 -28.28
C MET A 9 3.43 21.76 -27.14
N SER A 10 2.13 21.92 -27.44
CA SER A 10 1.08 22.04 -26.40
C SER A 10 0.56 20.69 -25.91
N GLU A 11 0.82 19.62 -26.67
CA GLU A 11 0.70 18.21 -26.26
C GLU A 11 2.05 17.70 -25.75
N GLU A 12 2.76 18.52 -24.97
CA GLU A 12 3.84 18.00 -24.14
C GLU A 12 3.21 16.96 -23.21
N ARG A 13 3.31 15.68 -23.63
CA ARG A 13 2.41 14.59 -23.22
C ARG A 13 2.12 14.66 -21.73
N SER A 14 0.86 14.87 -21.37
CA SER A 14 0.43 15.12 -19.99
C SER A 14 0.97 14.08 -19.01
N TYR A 15 1.15 12.83 -19.45
CA TYR A 15 1.72 11.80 -18.61
C TYR A 15 3.21 11.97 -18.28
N LEU A 16 4.02 12.72 -19.05
CA LEU A 16 5.45 12.91 -18.76
C LEU A 16 5.68 13.67 -17.45
N SER A 17 4.90 14.73 -17.21
CA SER A 17 4.95 15.45 -15.93
C SER A 17 4.51 14.53 -14.78
N THR A 18 3.52 13.66 -15.01
CA THR A 18 3.12 12.61 -14.07
C THR A 18 4.24 11.63 -13.77
N LEU A 19 4.95 11.10 -14.79
CA LEU A 19 6.08 10.20 -14.56
C LEU A 19 7.20 10.88 -13.76
N ASN A 20 7.46 12.15 -14.05
CA ASN A 20 8.46 12.94 -13.33
C ASN A 20 8.05 13.18 -11.87
N ALA A 21 6.76 13.46 -11.63
CA ALA A 21 6.21 13.62 -10.29
C ALA A 21 6.32 12.33 -9.49
N ILE A 22 5.95 11.18 -10.09
CA ILE A 22 6.11 9.85 -9.48
C ILE A 22 7.58 9.63 -9.13
N ALA A 23 8.50 9.70 -10.09
CA ALA A 23 9.93 9.45 -9.84
C ALA A 23 10.50 10.30 -8.69
N ASN A 24 10.10 11.58 -8.57
CA ASN A 24 10.50 12.43 -7.46
C ASN A 24 9.86 12.01 -6.12
N GLY A 25 8.57 11.66 -6.13
CA GLY A 25 7.86 11.13 -4.96
C GLY A 25 8.51 9.86 -4.42
N GLU A 26 8.72 8.88 -5.30
CA GLU A 26 9.38 7.60 -5.00
C GLU A 26 10.79 7.78 -4.41
N ARG A 27 11.59 8.71 -4.95
CA ARG A 27 12.92 9.02 -4.37
C ARG A 27 12.82 9.50 -2.93
N ARG A 28 11.85 10.38 -2.63
CA ARG A 28 11.61 10.88 -1.28
C ARG A 28 11.06 9.78 -0.37
N GLY A 29 10.13 8.97 -0.88
CA GLY A 29 9.61 7.76 -0.24
C GLY A 29 10.73 6.84 0.25
N PHE A 30 11.63 6.47 -0.65
CA PHE A 30 12.83 5.71 -0.32
C PHE A 30 13.64 6.37 0.79
N GLN A 31 13.95 7.66 0.66
CA GLN A 31 14.82 8.35 1.60
C GLN A 31 14.26 8.34 3.02
N PHE A 32 12.97 8.64 3.21
CA PHE A 32 12.41 8.68 4.57
C PHE A 32 12.14 7.30 5.15
N LEU A 33 11.69 6.34 4.34
CA LEU A 33 11.46 4.97 4.81
C LEU A 33 12.76 4.24 5.12
N ASP A 34 13.81 4.42 4.32
CA ASP A 34 15.13 3.84 4.60
C ASP A 34 15.75 4.46 5.86
N ALA A 35 15.67 5.79 6.03
CA ALA A 35 16.14 6.47 7.24
C ALA A 35 15.39 5.96 8.49
N TRP A 36 14.07 5.86 8.41
CA TRP A 36 13.25 5.35 9.51
C TRP A 36 13.57 3.88 9.82
N SER A 37 13.71 3.03 8.79
CA SER A 37 14.07 1.61 8.97
C SER A 37 15.38 1.41 9.74
N ARG A 38 16.33 2.35 9.62
CA ARG A 38 17.61 2.34 10.33
C ARG A 38 17.51 2.92 11.74
N LYS A 39 16.47 3.72 12.01
CA LYS A 39 16.26 4.43 13.28
C LYS A 39 15.43 3.64 14.27
N THR A 40 14.41 2.91 13.81
CA THR A 40 13.55 2.12 14.70
C THR A 40 14.37 1.05 15.46
N ARG A 41 13.94 0.76 16.69
CA ARG A 41 14.52 -0.30 17.52
C ARG A 41 13.79 -1.64 17.34
N ASP A 42 12.66 -1.64 16.65
CA ASP A 42 11.90 -2.85 16.36
C ASP A 42 12.44 -3.51 15.07
N PRO A 43 13.04 -4.70 15.17
CA PRO A 43 13.64 -5.36 14.01
C PRO A 43 12.61 -5.83 12.97
N GLN A 44 11.38 -6.14 13.40
CA GLN A 44 10.31 -6.52 12.49
C GLN A 44 9.85 -5.30 11.71
N LEU A 45 9.64 -4.17 12.39
CA LEU A 45 9.28 -2.92 11.73
C LEU A 45 10.38 -2.45 10.78
N ALA A 46 11.65 -2.51 11.20
CA ALA A 46 12.79 -2.19 10.33
C ALA A 46 12.77 -3.01 9.03
N THR A 47 12.40 -4.28 9.11
CA THR A 47 12.30 -5.17 7.94
C THR A 47 11.18 -4.73 7.00
N LEU A 48 9.98 -4.45 7.54
CA LEU A 48 8.81 -4.02 6.74
C LEU A 48 9.06 -2.66 6.07
N LEU A 49 9.55 -1.67 6.82
CA LEU A 49 9.89 -0.35 6.28
C LEU A 49 10.94 -0.45 5.18
N ARG A 50 11.98 -1.27 5.39
CA ARG A 50 13.04 -1.43 4.40
C ARG A 50 12.58 -2.17 3.14
N GLN A 51 11.66 -3.10 3.27
CA GLN A 51 11.04 -3.75 2.11
C GLN A 51 10.35 -2.73 1.21
N VAL A 52 9.56 -1.83 1.79
CA VAL A 52 8.87 -0.78 1.03
C VAL A 52 9.89 0.22 0.48
N ALA A 53 10.85 0.69 1.29
CA ALA A 53 11.89 1.59 0.83
C ALA A 53 12.64 1.08 -0.42
N ILE A 54 12.95 -0.22 -0.48
CA ILE A 54 13.59 -0.80 -1.67
C ILE A 54 12.68 -0.72 -2.90
N ARG A 55 11.37 -0.91 -2.76
CA ARG A 55 10.42 -0.76 -3.88
C ARG A 55 10.36 0.68 -4.38
N GLU A 56 10.29 1.64 -3.47
CA GLU A 56 10.32 3.08 -3.81
C GLU A 56 11.59 3.41 -4.62
N ALA A 57 12.75 2.87 -4.21
CA ALA A 57 14.00 3.05 -4.96
C ALA A 57 13.95 2.39 -6.36
N GLU A 58 13.35 1.20 -6.47
CA GLU A 58 13.14 0.52 -7.76
C GLU A 58 12.18 1.29 -8.66
N HIS A 59 11.09 1.82 -8.12
CA HIS A 59 10.11 2.63 -8.82
C HIS A 59 10.75 3.91 -9.34
N ALA A 60 11.41 4.68 -8.47
CA ALA A 60 12.16 5.88 -8.84
C ALA A 60 13.09 5.63 -10.03
N ALA A 61 13.93 4.60 -9.93
CA ALA A 61 14.89 4.26 -10.99
C ALA A 61 14.19 3.80 -12.28
N THR A 62 13.08 3.06 -12.17
CA THR A 62 12.35 2.56 -13.34
C THR A 62 11.61 3.69 -14.08
N PHE A 63 11.01 4.63 -13.35
CA PHE A 63 10.38 5.81 -13.95
C PHE A 63 11.40 6.76 -14.57
N GLU A 64 12.53 7.01 -13.90
CA GLU A 64 13.64 7.78 -14.47
C GLU A 64 14.19 7.15 -15.77
N LYS A 65 14.38 5.83 -15.76
CA LYS A 65 14.73 5.07 -16.98
C LYS A 65 13.69 5.27 -18.06
N ARG A 66 12.39 5.21 -17.73
CA ARG A 66 11.32 5.38 -18.72
C ARG A 66 11.29 6.79 -19.32
N ILE A 67 11.50 7.83 -18.50
CA ILE A 67 11.63 9.21 -18.96
C ILE A 67 12.80 9.33 -19.95
N SER A 68 13.94 8.71 -19.63
CA SER A 68 15.11 8.64 -20.51
C SER A 68 14.83 7.95 -21.85
N GLU A 69 14.14 6.82 -21.83
CA GLU A 69 13.72 6.09 -23.04
C GLU A 69 12.75 6.89 -23.93
N LEU A 70 11.99 7.82 -23.35
CA LEU A 70 11.13 8.75 -24.06
C LEU A 70 11.89 9.97 -24.63
N GLY A 71 13.20 10.02 -24.48
CA GLY A 71 14.06 11.11 -24.97
C GLY A 71 13.87 12.39 -24.15
N ARG A 72 13.69 12.26 -22.84
CA ARG A 72 13.63 13.35 -21.87
C ARG A 72 14.57 13.06 -20.71
N GLU A 73 14.90 14.08 -19.95
CA GLU A 73 15.64 13.93 -18.69
C GLU A 73 14.68 14.12 -17.51
N MET A 74 14.94 13.43 -16.41
CA MET A 74 14.21 13.66 -15.18
C MET A 74 14.58 15.04 -14.63
N ILE A 75 13.56 15.80 -14.22
CA ILE A 75 13.71 17.10 -13.57
C ILE A 75 13.48 16.89 -12.08
N GLU A 76 14.52 17.09 -11.29
CA GLU A 76 14.39 17.06 -9.83
C GLU A 76 13.54 18.24 -9.37
N THR A 77 12.56 17.95 -8.51
CA THR A 77 11.69 18.96 -7.92
C THR A 77 11.92 19.06 -6.42
N ALA A 78 12.02 20.30 -5.93
CA ALA A 78 12.05 20.57 -4.50
C ALA A 78 10.70 20.26 -3.87
N ASP A 79 10.74 19.88 -2.59
CA ASP A 79 9.59 19.63 -1.75
C ASP A 79 9.85 20.30 -0.39
N ASP A 80 9.16 21.41 -0.15
CA ASP A 80 9.36 22.25 1.04
C ASP A 80 9.00 21.51 2.34
N GLY A 81 8.19 20.44 2.28
CA GLY A 81 7.79 19.63 3.42
C GLY A 81 8.70 18.41 3.69
N PHE A 82 9.68 18.17 2.81
CA PHE A 82 10.51 16.98 2.92
C PHE A 82 11.49 17.03 4.11
N GLU A 83 11.97 18.22 4.48
CA GLU A 83 12.81 18.38 5.66
C GLU A 83 12.07 18.01 6.95
N ASP A 84 10.80 18.42 7.08
CA ASP A 84 9.95 18.06 8.23
C ASP A 84 9.64 16.57 8.26
N THR A 85 9.30 15.98 7.10
CA THR A 85 9.14 14.52 6.94
C THR A 85 10.36 13.79 7.46
N MET A 86 11.55 14.27 7.10
CA MET A 86 12.81 13.65 7.46
C MET A 86 13.15 13.84 8.94
N ALA A 87 12.84 15.00 9.51
CA ALA A 87 12.95 15.23 10.94
C ALA A 87 12.07 14.26 11.74
N ILE A 88 10.84 13.99 11.29
CA ILE A 88 9.93 13.03 11.93
C ILE A 88 10.49 11.60 11.82
N ALA A 89 10.84 11.14 10.61
CA ALA A 89 11.32 9.77 10.39
C ALA A 89 12.57 9.44 11.22
N THR A 90 13.48 10.41 11.38
CA THR A 90 14.74 10.25 12.13
C THR A 90 14.66 10.60 13.61
N SER A 91 13.52 11.12 14.08
CA SER A 91 13.30 11.48 15.48
C SER A 91 13.28 10.26 16.41
N ASP A 92 13.30 10.53 17.72
CA ASP A 92 13.11 9.52 18.78
C ASP A 92 11.63 9.31 19.16
N LEU A 93 10.68 9.84 18.37
CA LEU A 93 9.25 9.57 18.57
C LEU A 93 8.97 8.06 18.50
N PRO A 94 7.96 7.56 19.25
CA PRO A 94 7.42 6.22 19.06
C PRO A 94 7.02 5.98 17.60
N ASP A 95 7.21 4.76 17.11
CA ASP A 95 6.97 4.46 15.70
C ASP A 95 5.49 4.62 15.31
N ASN A 96 4.54 4.35 16.21
CA ASN A 96 3.13 4.62 15.98
C ASN A 96 2.85 6.12 15.79
N GLU A 97 3.47 6.98 16.60
CA GLU A 97 3.32 8.44 16.45
C GLU A 97 3.93 8.94 15.13
N LYS A 98 5.03 8.33 14.67
CA LYS A 98 5.59 8.64 13.34
C LYS A 98 4.63 8.28 12.20
N PHE A 99 3.98 7.12 12.27
CA PHE A 99 2.96 6.74 11.27
C PHE A 99 1.81 7.77 11.24
N GLU A 100 1.33 8.19 12.40
CA GLU A 100 0.27 9.21 12.54
C GLU A 100 0.72 10.56 11.98
N HIS A 101 1.92 11.02 12.32
CA HIS A 101 2.46 12.30 11.86
C HIS A 101 2.74 12.33 10.35
N LEU A 102 3.21 11.22 9.78
CA LEU A 102 3.53 11.12 8.35
C LEU A 102 2.31 10.71 7.51
N GLY A 103 1.20 10.31 8.12
CA GLY A 103 0.00 9.85 7.42
C GLY A 103 0.20 8.54 6.66
N VAL A 104 1.18 7.73 7.04
CA VAL A 104 1.57 6.51 6.31
C VAL A 104 0.90 5.29 6.94
N GLY A 105 0.37 4.36 6.14
CA GLY A 105 -0.15 3.09 6.65
C GLY A 105 -1.40 3.19 7.55
N LEU A 106 -2.04 4.35 7.65
CA LEU A 106 -3.22 4.53 8.52
C LEU A 106 -4.46 3.74 8.03
N GLY A 107 -4.42 3.24 6.79
CA GLY A 107 -5.57 2.65 6.12
C GLY A 107 -6.46 3.74 5.51
N VAL A 108 -7.20 3.38 4.46
CA VAL A 108 -8.25 4.23 3.90
C VAL A 108 -9.56 3.89 4.62
N ASP A 109 -10.23 4.92 5.15
CA ASP A 109 -11.65 4.79 5.52
C ASP A 109 -12.43 4.52 4.23
N ASP A 110 -13.08 3.36 4.15
CA ASP A 110 -13.75 2.77 2.98
C ASP A 110 -15.00 3.54 2.47
N GLU A 111 -15.05 4.87 2.62
CA GLU A 111 -16.17 5.70 2.17
C GLU A 111 -15.76 6.62 0.99
N ASP A 112 -15.80 6.03 -0.21
CA ASP A 112 -16.19 6.70 -1.47
C ASP A 112 -15.18 7.63 -2.20
N ASP A 113 -13.87 7.50 -1.99
CA ASP A 113 -12.87 8.12 -2.89
C ASP A 113 -12.22 7.02 -3.77
N GLY A 114 -12.68 6.92 -5.02
CA GLY A 114 -12.22 5.88 -5.94
C GLY A 114 -10.70 5.85 -6.11
N ASP A 115 -10.14 4.67 -6.41
CA ASP A 115 -8.70 4.44 -6.52
C ASP A 115 -7.98 5.46 -7.43
N HIS A 116 -7.37 6.47 -6.80
CA HIS A 116 -6.71 7.58 -7.49
C HIS A 116 -5.52 7.10 -8.33
N LEU A 117 -4.90 5.97 -7.98
CA LEU A 117 -3.81 5.39 -8.76
C LEU A 117 -4.30 4.89 -10.13
N LEU A 118 -5.54 4.41 -10.22
CA LEU A 118 -6.14 4.05 -11.53
C LEU A 118 -6.31 5.26 -12.45
N GLN A 119 -6.42 6.48 -11.91
CA GLN A 119 -6.51 7.69 -12.74
C GLN A 119 -5.24 7.95 -13.54
N LEU A 120 -4.09 7.38 -13.13
CA LEU A 120 -2.84 7.42 -13.89
C LEU A 120 -2.98 6.78 -15.29
N LEU A 121 -3.91 5.83 -15.45
CA LEU A 121 -4.19 5.15 -16.72
C LEU A 121 -5.23 5.88 -17.58
N SER A 122 -5.72 7.04 -17.15
CA SER A 122 -6.76 7.78 -17.88
C SER A 122 -6.25 8.51 -19.13
N ASP A 123 -4.94 8.79 -19.21
CA ASP A 123 -4.33 9.43 -20.37
C ASP A 123 -4.25 8.45 -21.55
N LYS A 124 -5.03 8.75 -22.60
CA LYS A 124 -5.16 7.92 -23.80
C LYS A 124 -3.93 7.97 -24.72
N THR A 125 -2.96 8.82 -24.42
CA THR A 125 -1.71 8.98 -25.19
C THR A 125 -0.57 8.11 -24.65
N ILE A 126 -0.78 7.41 -23.53
CA ILE A 126 0.17 6.48 -22.93
C ILE A 126 0.49 5.35 -23.91
N ASP A 127 1.79 5.16 -24.18
CA ASP A 127 2.25 4.04 -24.99
C ASP A 127 2.20 2.70 -24.22
N PRO A 128 2.16 1.54 -24.91
CA PRO A 128 2.01 0.25 -24.24
C PRO A 128 3.08 -0.07 -23.18
N THR A 129 4.32 0.40 -23.35
CA THR A 129 5.40 0.16 -22.39
C THR A 129 5.17 0.99 -21.12
N THR A 130 4.79 2.26 -21.27
CA THR A 130 4.44 3.12 -20.13
C THR A 130 3.19 2.61 -19.41
N GLY A 131 2.18 2.13 -20.15
CA GLY A 131 0.97 1.54 -19.56
C GLY A 131 1.26 0.27 -18.74
N ALA A 132 2.14 -0.61 -19.23
CA ALA A 132 2.57 -1.80 -18.49
C ALA A 132 3.34 -1.43 -17.22
N LEU A 133 4.21 -0.42 -17.28
CA LEU A 133 4.94 0.10 -16.11
C LEU A 133 3.97 0.63 -15.05
N LEU A 134 3.04 1.50 -15.44
CA LEU A 134 2.03 2.06 -14.53
C LEU A 134 1.15 0.96 -13.92
N GLY A 135 0.74 -0.05 -14.71
CA GLY A 135 -0.04 -1.17 -14.19
C GLY A 135 0.71 -1.98 -13.11
N ARG A 136 2.01 -2.23 -13.30
CA ARG A 136 2.87 -2.86 -12.30
C ARG A 136 2.99 -1.98 -11.06
N PHE A 137 3.30 -0.70 -11.25
CA PHE A 137 3.43 0.29 -10.18
C PHE A 137 2.18 0.31 -9.30
N ILE A 138 0.99 0.49 -9.87
CA ILE A 138 -0.30 0.52 -9.14
C ILE A 138 -0.51 -0.75 -8.30
N ALA A 139 -0.17 -1.92 -8.84
CA ALA A 139 -0.31 -3.18 -8.10
C ALA A 139 0.67 -3.28 -6.94
N GLU A 140 1.90 -2.79 -7.11
CA GLU A 140 2.93 -2.76 -6.10
C GLU A 140 2.63 -1.72 -5.01
N GLU A 141 2.10 -0.54 -5.36
CA GLU A 141 1.67 0.50 -4.42
C GLU A 141 0.61 -0.02 -3.44
N ARG A 142 -0.43 -0.66 -3.97
CA ARG A 142 -1.46 -1.29 -3.12
C ARG A 142 -0.90 -2.40 -2.21
N ASP A 143 0.22 -3.03 -2.60
CA ASP A 143 0.90 -4.01 -1.76
C ASP A 143 1.77 -3.34 -0.70
N SER A 144 2.49 -2.28 -1.07
CA SER A 144 3.25 -1.42 -0.16
C SER A 144 2.35 -0.83 0.92
N ASP A 145 1.17 -0.31 0.56
CA ASP A 145 0.17 0.19 1.50
C ASP A 145 -0.28 -0.88 2.51
N ARG A 146 -0.56 -2.10 2.04
CA ARG A 146 -0.90 -3.23 2.93
C ARG A 146 0.23 -3.57 3.89
N ILE A 147 1.48 -3.50 3.43
CA ILE A 147 2.67 -3.72 4.26
C ILE A 147 2.81 -2.61 5.31
N LEU A 148 2.68 -1.35 4.91
CA LEU A 148 2.76 -0.19 5.80
C LEU A 148 1.62 -0.19 6.82
N HIS A 149 0.42 -0.61 6.43
CA HIS A 149 -0.68 -0.78 7.36
C HIS A 149 -0.43 -1.87 8.39
N ALA A 150 0.08 -3.03 7.96
CA ALA A 150 0.48 -4.08 8.90
C ALA A 150 1.61 -3.62 9.83
N ALA A 151 2.55 -2.80 9.33
CA ALA A 151 3.62 -2.20 10.11
C ALA A 151 3.10 -1.22 11.16
N TYR A 152 2.11 -0.39 10.81
CA TYR A 152 1.42 0.52 11.73
C TYR A 152 0.67 -0.25 12.82
N GLN A 153 -0.12 -1.26 12.45
CA GLN A 153 -0.81 -2.12 13.42
C GLN A 153 0.18 -2.74 14.42
N HIS A 154 1.29 -3.28 13.91
CA HIS A 154 2.36 -3.83 14.74
C HIS A 154 2.94 -2.79 15.71
N ALA A 155 3.23 -1.58 15.23
CA ALA A 155 3.71 -0.47 16.06
C ALA A 155 2.71 -0.06 17.16
N CYS A 156 1.41 -0.13 16.87
CA CYS A 156 0.34 0.11 17.83
C CYS A 156 0.12 -1.05 18.82
N GLY A 157 0.94 -2.10 18.78
CA GLY A 157 0.76 -3.30 19.60
C GLY A 157 -0.41 -4.18 19.16
N HIS A 158 -1.04 -3.88 18.03
CA HIS A 158 -2.02 -4.76 17.39
C HIS A 158 -1.23 -5.82 16.64
N ARG A 159 -1.14 -7.01 17.21
CA ARG A 159 -0.48 -8.13 16.55
C ARG A 159 -1.31 -8.50 15.31
N PRO A 160 -0.80 -8.36 14.07
CA PRO A 160 -1.52 -8.86 12.92
C PRO A 160 -1.65 -10.38 13.11
N LEU A 161 -2.88 -10.88 13.22
CA LEU A 161 -3.13 -12.31 13.28
C LEU A 161 -2.50 -12.92 12.04
N SER A 162 -1.56 -13.83 12.22
CA SER A 162 -0.97 -14.54 11.10
C SER A 162 -2.08 -15.24 10.29
N ASN A 163 -1.88 -15.44 8.99
CA ASN A 163 -2.84 -16.17 8.14
C ASN A 163 -3.25 -17.53 8.75
N ARG A 164 -2.33 -18.15 9.50
CA ARG A 164 -2.55 -19.38 10.26
C ARG A 164 -3.47 -19.17 11.47
N GLU A 165 -3.32 -18.08 12.22
CA GLU A 165 -4.17 -17.72 13.35
C GLU A 165 -5.57 -17.27 12.89
N GLN A 166 -5.68 -16.55 11.77
CA GLN A 166 -6.98 -16.22 11.16
C GLN A 166 -7.72 -17.48 10.68
N THR A 167 -7.01 -18.39 9.99
CA THR A 167 -7.57 -19.67 9.57
C THR A 167 -7.99 -20.50 10.79
N GLN A 168 -7.19 -20.51 11.86
CA GLN A 168 -7.54 -21.21 13.10
C GLN A 168 -8.75 -20.59 13.80
N SER A 169 -8.86 -19.27 13.87
CA SER A 169 -10.02 -18.57 14.45
C SER A 169 -11.30 -18.88 13.69
N ALA A 170 -11.27 -18.77 12.36
CA ALA A 170 -12.40 -19.13 11.50
C ALA A 170 -12.77 -20.62 11.63
N THR A 171 -11.78 -21.50 11.79
CA THR A 171 -12.01 -22.92 12.03
C THR A 171 -12.67 -23.17 13.39
N LEU A 172 -12.25 -22.46 14.44
CA LEU A 172 -12.82 -22.60 15.79
C LEU A 172 -14.26 -22.09 15.86
N GLU A 173 -14.57 -20.95 15.23
CA GLU A 173 -15.94 -20.43 15.14
C GLU A 173 -16.86 -21.40 14.38
N HIS A 174 -16.36 -21.97 13.27
CA HIS A 174 -17.09 -22.98 12.52
C HIS A 174 -17.36 -24.24 13.36
N LEU A 175 -16.35 -24.75 14.07
CA LEU A 175 -16.50 -25.92 14.95
C LEU A 175 -17.45 -25.66 16.12
N SER A 176 -17.43 -24.46 16.72
CA SER A 176 -18.36 -24.07 17.78
C SER A 176 -19.80 -24.08 17.29
N THR A 177 -20.03 -23.52 16.10
CA THR A 177 -21.35 -23.52 15.47
C THR A 177 -21.84 -24.94 15.19
N GLN A 178 -20.98 -25.82 14.69
CA GLN A 178 -21.32 -27.22 14.44
C GLN A 178 -21.64 -27.98 15.74
N LEU A 179 -20.92 -27.71 16.83
CA LEU A 179 -21.18 -28.31 18.15
C LEU A 179 -22.53 -27.86 18.72
N GLU A 180 -22.90 -26.58 18.59
CA GLU A 180 -24.21 -26.09 19.01
C GLU A 180 -25.36 -26.75 18.23
N GLN A 181 -25.20 -26.90 16.92
CA GLN A 181 -26.18 -27.58 16.05
C GLN A 181 -26.33 -29.05 16.44
N LEU A 182 -25.23 -29.77 16.66
CA LEU A 182 -25.25 -31.16 17.11
C LEU A 182 -25.89 -31.30 18.49
N THR A 183 -25.57 -30.42 19.42
CA THR A 183 -26.14 -30.41 20.78
C THR A 183 -27.65 -30.24 20.71
N THR A 184 -28.13 -29.33 19.87
CA THR A 184 -29.56 -29.10 19.64
C THR A 184 -30.23 -30.34 19.03
N ALA A 185 -29.64 -30.93 17.99
CA ALA A 185 -30.19 -32.11 17.34
C ALA A 185 -30.26 -33.33 18.28
N VAL A 186 -29.26 -33.52 19.14
CA VAL A 186 -29.26 -34.59 20.15
C VAL A 186 -30.36 -34.36 21.18
N ALA A 187 -30.55 -33.12 21.65
CA ALA A 187 -31.63 -32.78 22.59
C ALA A 187 -33.02 -33.06 21.99
N GLU A 188 -33.23 -32.72 20.72
CA GLU A 188 -34.49 -33.03 20.02
C GLU A 188 -34.74 -34.53 19.87
N LEU A 189 -33.71 -35.31 19.53
CA LEU A 189 -33.82 -36.77 19.41
C LEU A 189 -34.11 -37.43 20.76
N GLN A 190 -33.50 -36.95 21.84
CA GLN A 190 -33.77 -37.43 23.20
C GLN A 190 -35.21 -37.11 23.63
N ALA A 191 -35.71 -35.91 23.31
CA ALA A 191 -37.09 -35.53 23.59
C ALA A 191 -38.12 -36.41 22.83
N ARG A 192 -37.77 -36.91 21.64
CA ARG A 192 -38.62 -37.81 20.84
C ARG A 192 -38.60 -39.28 21.32
N GLN A 193 -37.62 -39.67 22.14
CA GLN A 193 -37.47 -41.05 22.62
C GLN A 193 -38.11 -41.32 23.99
N ILE A 194 -38.73 -40.33 24.64
CA ILE A 194 -39.45 -40.54 25.90
C ILE A 194 -40.90 -40.97 25.59
N PRO A 195 -41.29 -42.25 25.78
CA PRO A 195 -42.68 -42.66 25.58
C PRO A 195 -43.57 -42.05 26.68
N PRO A 196 -44.85 -41.74 26.40
CA PRO A 196 -45.76 -41.25 27.43
C PRO A 196 -45.94 -42.32 28.50
N LYS A 197 -45.70 -41.94 29.77
CA LYS A 197 -46.04 -42.76 30.94
C LYS A 197 -47.54 -43.04 30.91
N LYS A 198 -47.92 -44.31 30.76
CA LYS A 198 -49.28 -44.80 31.05
C LYS A 198 -49.45 -45.03 32.55
#